data_AF-A0A836ECY2-F1
#
_entry.id   AF-A0A836ECY2-F1
#
_cell.length_a   1.000
_cell.length_b   1.000
_cell.length_c   1.000
_cell.angle_alpha   90.00
_cell.angle_beta   90.00
_cell.angle_gamma   90.00
#
_symmetry.space_group_name_H-M   'P 1'
#
loop_
_entity.id
_entity.type
_entity.pdbx_description
1 polymer ?
#
loop_
_entity_poly.entity_id
_entity_poly.type
_entity_poly.pdbx_seq_one_letter_code
_entity_poly.pdbx_strand_id
1 'polypeptide(L)' 'MLTAGVSLLHDNARPHVAASTTALLNQFSWDVLTHPPYSPDLAPSDYHLFTCVCVYMCVCVCVCIYI' A
#
# COMPACT_ATOMS: atom_id res chain seq x y z
N MET A 1 -5.79 14.56 18.00
CA MET A 1 -6.11 14.91 16.59
C MET A 1 -4.79 15.03 15.88
N LEU A 2 -4.54 14.22 14.84
CA LEU A 2 -3.34 14.34 14.02
C LEU A 2 -3.42 15.70 13.32
N THR A 3 -2.64 16.67 13.80
CA THR A 3 -2.62 18.06 13.32
C THR A 3 -1.85 18.22 12.02
N ALA A 4 -1.22 17.15 11.53
CA ALA A 4 -0.62 17.05 10.21
C ALA A 4 -1.58 16.28 9.29
N GLY A 5 -1.89 16.85 8.13
CA GLY A 5 -2.73 16.20 7.11
C GLY A 5 -2.20 14.81 6.80
N VAL A 6 -3.12 13.84 6.72
CA VAL A 6 -2.77 12.46 6.37
C VAL A 6 -2.68 12.39 4.85
N SER A 7 -1.49 12.07 4.36
CA SER A 7 -1.25 11.84 2.94
C SER A 7 -1.27 10.34 2.65
N LEU A 8 -2.16 9.92 1.76
CA LEU A 8 -2.35 8.52 1.41
C LEU A 8 -1.77 8.24 0.02
N LEU A 9 -0.89 7.23 -0.05
CA LEU A 9 -0.30 6.74 -1.29
C LEU A 9 -0.86 5.34 -1.57
N HIS A 10 -1.66 5.21 -2.62
CA HIS A 10 -2.20 3.94 -3.12
C HIS A 10 -2.06 3.87 -4.64
N ASP A 11 -2.19 2.67 -5.21
CA ASP A 11 -2.22 2.50 -6.66
C ASP A 11 -3.56 2.95 -7.26
N ASN A 12 -3.63 3.09 -8.58
CA ASN A 12 -4.86 3.49 -9.28
C ASN A 12 -5.77 2.29 -9.59
N ALA A 13 -5.74 1.21 -8.81
CA ALA A 13 -6.64 0.10 -9.06
C ALA A 13 -8.11 0.53 -8.90
N ARG A 14 -8.98 -0.12 -9.66
CA ARG A 14 -10.42 0.19 -9.76
C ARG A 14 -11.16 0.42 -8.42
N PRO A 15 -10.92 -0.36 -7.35
CA PRO A 15 -11.57 -0.12 -6.06
C PRO A 15 -11.06 1.15 -5.33
N HIS A 16 -9.81 1.56 -5.57
CA HIS A 16 -9.23 2.75 -4.94
C HIS A 16 -9.70 4.06 -5.60
N VAL A 17 -10.00 4.01 -6.90
CA VAL A 17 -10.54 5.16 -7.66
C VAL A 17 -12.09 5.19 -7.66
N ALA A 18 -12.74 4.22 -7.01
CA ALA A 18 -14.19 4.18 -6.94
C ALA A 18 -14.75 5.42 -6.22
N ALA A 19 -15.91 5.91 -6.68
CA ALA A 19 -16.55 7.11 -6.14
C ALA A 19 -16.87 7.02 -4.64
N SER A 20 -17.16 5.81 -4.14
CA SER A 20 -17.34 5.54 -2.72
C SER A 20 -16.07 5.80 -1.91
N THR A 21 -14.92 5.40 -2.46
CA THR A 21 -13.61 5.51 -1.80
C THR A 21 -13.17 6.97 -1.78
N THR A 22 -13.32 7.69 -2.90
CA THR A 22 -12.98 9.12 -2.98
C THR A 22 -13.90 9.99 -2.10
N ALA A 23 -15.18 9.63 -1.96
CA ALA A 23 -16.10 10.31 -1.04
C ALA A 23 -15.66 10.18 0.42
N LEU A 24 -15.23 8.99 0.84
CA LEU A 24 -14.69 8.76 2.18
C LEU A 24 -13.39 9.53 2.41
N LEU A 25 -12.46 9.51 1.45
CA LEU A 25 -11.18 10.23 1.55
C LEU A 25 -11.39 11.74 1.72
N ASN A 26 -12.36 12.31 0.98
CA ASN A 26 -12.75 13.71 1.14
C ASN A 26 -13.38 14.00 2.51
N GLN A 27 -14.18 13.08 3.05
CA GLN A 27 -14.78 13.22 4.39
C GLN A 27 -13.71 13.24 5.50
N PHE A 28 -12.64 12.49 5.31
CA PHE A 28 -11.51 12.46 6.25
C PHE A 28 -10.48 13.56 5.99
N SER A 29 -10.65 14.38 4.95
CA SER A 29 -9.67 15.39 4.50
C SER A 29 -8.28 14.80 4.27
N TRP A 30 -8.22 13.62 3.64
CA TRP A 30 -6.96 12.96 3.31
C TRP A 30 -6.49 13.34 1.91
N ASP A 31 -5.24 13.74 1.79
CA ASP A 31 -4.64 14.07 0.50
C ASP A 31 -4.15 12.78 -0.18
N VAL A 32 -4.64 12.51 -1.38
CA VAL A 32 -4.22 11.36 -2.18
C VAL A 32 -3.03 11.77 -3.04
N LEU A 33 -1.87 11.12 -2.85
CA LEU A 33 -0.73 11.32 -3.73
C LEU A 33 -0.98 10.63 -5.06
N THR A 34 -0.66 11.33 -6.16
CA THR A 34 -0.78 10.77 -7.51
C THR A 34 0.25 9.66 -7.71
N HIS A 35 -0.24 8.45 -7.99
CA HIS A 35 0.60 7.31 -8.32
C HIS A 35 0.56 7.06 -9.83
N PRO A 36 1.71 6.92 -10.51
CA PRO A 36 1.75 6.55 -11.92
C PRO A 36 1.19 5.13 -12.15
N PRO A 37 0.50 4.86 -13.26
CA PRO A 37 -0.02 3.53 -13.54
C PRO A 37 1.13 2.50 -13.67
N TYR A 38 0.95 1.32 -13.06
CA TYR A 38 1.88 0.19 -13.13
C TYR A 38 3.31 0.49 -12.63
N SER A 39 3.43 1.23 -11.54
CA SER A 39 4.74 1.55 -10.94
C SER A 39 4.90 0.97 -9.53
N PRO A 40 4.99 -0.37 -9.40
CA PRO A 40 5.15 -1.02 -8.09
C PRO A 40 6.42 -0.58 -7.35
N ASP A 41 7.43 -0.08 -8.08
CA ASP A 41 8.70 0.40 -7.52
C ASP A 41 8.55 1.71 -6.73
N LEU A 42 7.49 2.47 -7.00
CA LEU A 42 7.20 3.74 -6.32
C LEU A 42 6.30 3.58 -5.09
N ALA A 43 5.70 2.40 -4.91
CA ALA A 43 4.89 2.09 -3.75
C ALA A 43 5.80 1.51 -2.65
N PRO A 44 5.99 2.21 -1.51
CA PRO A 44 6.82 1.70 -0.43
C PRO A 44 6.25 0.41 0.19
N SER A 45 4.95 0.14 0.04
CA SER A 45 4.35 -1.16 0.38
C SER A 45 4.91 -2.29 -0.46
N ASP A 46 4.95 -2.11 -1.77
CA ASP A 46 5.33 -3.16 -2.72
C ASP A 46 6.83 -3.39 -2.71
N TYR A 47 7.64 -2.32 -2.70
CA TYR A 47 9.08 -2.47 -2.67
C TYR A 47 9.65 -2.89 -1.30
N HIS A 48 9.14 -2.37 -0.18
CA HIS A 48 9.72 -2.68 1.13
C HIS A 48 8.96 -3.75 1.91
N LEU A 49 7.63 -3.65 2.02
CA LEU A 49 6.86 -4.57 2.86
C LEU A 49 6.68 -5.92 2.17
N PHE A 50 6.28 -5.96 0.90
CA PHE A 50 6.06 -7.21 0.19
C PHE A 50 7.36 -7.93 -0.17
N THR A 51 8.43 -7.22 -0.52
CA THR A 51 9.77 -7.84 -0.68
C THR A 51 10.22 -8.53 0.61
N CYS A 52 10.08 -7.86 1.76
CA CYS A 52 10.38 -8.48 3.05
C CYS A 52 9.47 -9.67 3.33
N VAL A 53 8.14 -9.55 3.15
CA VAL A 53 7.20 -10.66 3.37
C VAL A 53 7.51 -11.86 2.48
N CYS A 54 7.86 -11.68 1.21
CA CYS A 54 8.29 -12.79 0.35
C CYS A 54 9.56 -13.48 0.86
N VAL A 55 10.54 -12.71 1.34
CA VAL A 55 11.75 -13.28 1.96
C VAL A 55 11.40 -14.02 3.25
N TYR A 56 10.57 -13.43 4.12
CA TYR A 56 10.13 -14.09 5.35
C TYR A 56 9.30 -15.34 5.06
N MET A 57 8.39 -15.32 4.09
CA MET A 57 7.61 -16.50 3.72
C MET A 57 8.52 -17.58 3.12
N CYS A 58 9.50 -17.21 2.30
CA CYS A 58 10.50 -18.14 1.78
C CYS A 58 11.36 -18.74 2.90
N VAL A 59 11.87 -17.91 3.81
CA VAL A 59 12.66 -18.35 4.98
C VAL A 59 11.81 -19.18 5.93
N CYS A 60 10.55 -18.82 6.17
CA CYS A 60 9.64 -19.57 7.04
C CYS A 60 9.29 -20.93 6.41
N VAL A 61 9.01 -20.99 5.11
CA VAL A 61 8.82 -22.26 4.38
C VAL A 61 10.08 -23.12 4.41
N CYS A 62 11.27 -22.52 4.24
CA CYS A 62 12.53 -23.25 4.40
C CYS A 62 12.70 -23.77 5.83
N VAL A 63 12.56 -22.93 6.87
CA VAL A 63 12.74 -23.33 8.28
C VAL A 63 11.71 -24.38 8.71
N CYS A 64 10.47 -24.34 8.20
CA CYS A 64 9.45 -25.35 8.47
C CYS A 64 9.67 -26.70 7.76
N ILE A 65 10.51 -26.75 6.72
CA ILE A 65 10.90 -28.00 6.03
C ILE A 65 12.17 -28.61 6.64
N TYR A 66 12.98 -27.80 7.31
CA TYR A 66 14.25 -28.21 7.93
C TYR A 66 14.19 -28.43 9.45
N ILE A 67 12.98 -28.48 10.05
CA ILE A 67 12.73 -28.85 11.46
C ILE A 67 11.76 -30.03 11.52
#